data_AF-A0A7C3DAV9-F1
#
_entry.id   AF-A0A7C3DAV9-F1
#
_cell.length_a   1.000
_cell.length_b   1.000
_cell.length_c   1.000
_cell.angle_alpha   90.00
_cell.angle_beta   90.00
_cell.angle_gamma   90.00
#
_symmetry.space_group_name_H-M   'P 1'
#
loop_
_entity.id
_entity.type
_entity.pdbx_description
1 polymer ?
#
loop_
_entity_poly.entity_id
_entity_poly.type
_entity_poly.pdbx_seq_one_letter_code
_entity_poly.pdbx_strand_id
1 'polypeptide(L)'
;MPKSQHFYTTSQAGRLLGVTDDTIRRWAAEGRIEAETTPGGQMRIPVDEIRRVRAEGSLLPRSAPTGPRIRPGSEAARLAEQLETERLRLKLERMQRQREEAETRARLEERRRRQEAEEAERRRREAEEAERRLRIDQERRDLWRRRAARRFEPLPAEARLAALEVFETRLRGLDPLPEDGYLSRLLDAVEEAARLPGRVEAENQRLMQQLLEERRELAREPQHADLRDQALVRMHEALRRMDLEAPLAVREAAARQALEPVLQQDRRRRLLGQLGEEIEQELRRAGATAEELARARAGWQQRGAQLAEAEEPALRAAAGELLQAMRARVAERRQAELEARQREQEQLMESIRQSDCRRLARFLLSATVPEVLRKLERAGELEFESSADYRDTCEAIQSRLAEQVSRMLLEGADPVSPDTRSRIERMVDAEIDEVAEPVDEEDAED
;
A
#
# COMPACT_ATOMS: atom_id res chain seq x y z
N MET A 1 39.46 -38.14 85.90
CA MET A 1 40.05 -37.31 84.82
C MET A 1 41.44 -37.87 84.52
N PRO A 2 41.66 -38.56 83.40
CA PRO A 2 43.02 -39.00 83.05
C PRO A 2 43.90 -37.76 82.83
N LYS A 3 45.10 -37.76 83.41
CA LYS A 3 46.06 -36.65 83.29
C LYS A 3 46.41 -36.47 81.81
N SER A 4 46.32 -35.23 81.30
CA SER A 4 46.74 -34.87 79.95
C SER A 4 48.23 -35.21 79.77
N GLN A 5 48.53 -36.30 79.08
CA GLN A 5 49.90 -36.67 78.73
C GLN A 5 50.42 -35.67 77.70
N HIS A 6 51.46 -34.94 78.08
CA HIS A 6 52.17 -34.04 77.17
C HIS A 6 53.14 -34.86 76.31
N PHE A 7 53.18 -34.57 75.01
CA PHE A 7 54.07 -35.21 74.03
C PHE A 7 55.04 -34.20 73.42
N TYR A 8 56.26 -34.65 73.11
CA TYR A 8 57.27 -33.90 72.35
C TYR A 8 57.38 -34.38 70.90
N THR A 9 57.71 -33.48 69.97
CA THR A 9 58.20 -33.87 68.64
C THR A 9 59.60 -34.50 68.74
N THR A 10 60.04 -35.23 67.72
CA THR A 10 61.41 -35.76 67.62
C THR A 10 62.47 -34.66 67.75
N SER A 11 62.26 -33.49 67.13
CA SER A 11 63.17 -32.35 67.23
C SER A 11 63.20 -31.73 68.63
N GLN A 12 62.06 -31.67 69.32
CA GLN A 12 61.99 -31.21 70.71
C GLN A 12 62.68 -32.19 71.67
N ALA A 13 62.45 -33.49 71.49
CA ALA A 13 63.11 -34.55 72.25
C ALA A 13 64.64 -34.54 72.05
N GLY A 14 65.10 -34.37 70.81
CA GLY A 14 66.53 -34.27 70.49
C GLY A 14 67.21 -33.09 71.20
N ARG A 15 66.54 -31.92 71.24
CA ARG A 15 67.04 -30.76 72.00
C ARG A 15 67.10 -31.01 73.51
N LEU A 16 66.14 -31.75 74.07
CA LEU A 16 66.11 -32.06 75.51
C LEU A 16 67.14 -33.12 75.92
N LEU A 17 67.48 -34.05 75.01
CA LEU A 17 68.41 -35.15 75.25
C LEU A 17 69.83 -34.90 74.70
N GLY A 18 70.05 -33.80 73.96
CA GLY A 18 71.35 -33.46 73.39
C GLY A 18 71.76 -34.31 72.18
N VAL A 19 70.79 -34.84 71.43
CA VAL A 19 71.02 -35.71 70.25
C VAL A 19 70.27 -35.20 69.03
N THR A 20 70.67 -35.65 67.83
CA THR A 20 69.96 -35.30 66.58
C THR A 20 68.59 -35.97 66.51
N ASP A 21 67.68 -35.40 65.74
CA ASP A 21 66.36 -35.97 65.48
C ASP A 21 66.43 -37.37 64.82
N ASP A 22 67.40 -37.60 63.93
CA ASP A 22 67.70 -38.93 63.38
C ASP A 22 68.09 -39.96 64.46
N THR A 23 68.84 -39.53 65.49
CA THR A 23 69.19 -40.41 66.60
C THR A 23 67.96 -40.79 67.42
N ILE A 24 67.04 -39.85 67.63
CA ILE A 24 65.76 -40.09 68.31
C ILE A 24 64.88 -41.06 67.50
N ARG A 25 64.77 -40.87 66.18
CA ARG A 25 64.03 -41.79 65.31
C ARG A 25 64.63 -43.20 65.35
N ARG A 26 65.95 -43.30 65.31
CA ARG A 26 66.66 -44.59 65.43
C ARG A 26 66.41 -45.25 66.78
N TRP A 27 66.50 -44.52 67.89
CA TRP A 27 66.23 -45.07 69.23
C TRP A 27 64.79 -45.55 69.39
N ALA A 28 63.82 -44.84 68.81
CA ALA A 28 62.44 -45.29 68.81
C ALA A 28 62.23 -46.53 67.91
N ALA A 29 62.88 -46.60 66.75
CA ALA A 29 62.85 -47.80 65.88
C ALA A 29 63.52 -49.02 66.55
N GLU A 30 64.55 -48.79 67.36
CA GLU A 30 65.23 -49.82 68.17
C GLU A 30 64.46 -50.19 69.46
N GLY A 31 63.33 -49.55 69.75
CA GLY A 31 62.54 -49.78 70.97
C GLY A 31 63.19 -49.25 72.25
N ARG A 32 64.20 -48.38 72.15
CA ARG A 32 64.90 -47.78 73.31
C ARG A 32 64.14 -46.60 73.92
N ILE A 33 63.28 -45.96 73.12
CA ILE A 33 62.39 -44.88 73.53
C ILE A 33 60.99 -45.23 73.04
N GLU A 34 59.99 -45.19 73.93
CA GLU A 34 58.59 -45.30 73.54
C GLU A 34 58.13 -44.06 72.77
N ALA A 35 57.56 -44.27 71.58
CA ALA A 35 57.03 -43.21 70.75
C ALA A 35 55.73 -43.66 70.06
N GLU A 36 54.76 -42.77 69.98
CA GLU A 36 53.51 -42.97 69.26
C GLU A 36 53.57 -42.26 67.91
N THR A 37 53.15 -42.93 66.84
CA THR A 37 53.03 -42.30 65.52
C THR A 37 51.61 -41.79 65.34
N THR A 38 51.46 -40.49 65.09
CA THR A 38 50.13 -39.92 64.76
C THR A 38 49.65 -40.44 63.41
N PRO A 39 48.33 -40.38 63.11
CA PRO A 39 47.82 -40.74 61.78
C PRO A 39 48.51 -40.03 60.60
N GLY A 40 49.13 -38.87 60.84
CA GLY A 40 49.92 -38.11 59.85
C GLY A 40 51.40 -38.50 59.76
N GLY A 41 51.82 -39.63 60.35
CA GLY A 41 53.20 -40.13 60.26
C GLY A 41 54.23 -39.38 61.13
N GLN A 42 53.79 -38.49 62.03
CA GLN A 42 54.68 -37.78 62.94
C GLN A 42 54.83 -38.53 64.26
N MET A 43 56.06 -38.72 64.74
CA MET A 43 56.31 -39.36 66.03
C MET A 43 56.14 -38.38 67.19
N ARG A 44 55.48 -38.85 68.24
CA ARG A 44 55.18 -38.16 69.50
C ARG A 44 55.77 -38.95 70.65
N ILE A 45 56.62 -38.32 71.45
CA ILE A 45 57.31 -38.98 72.56
C ILE A 45 56.72 -38.47 73.87
N PRO A 46 56.20 -39.35 74.75
CA PRO A 46 55.65 -38.95 76.04
C PRO A 46 56.69 -38.20 76.89
N VAL A 47 56.27 -37.20 77.66
CA VAL A 47 57.16 -36.49 78.60
C VAL A 47 57.81 -37.43 79.61
N ASP A 48 57.05 -38.42 80.10
CA ASP A 48 57.54 -39.37 81.10
C ASP A 48 58.69 -40.22 80.55
N GLU A 49 58.67 -40.50 79.24
CA GLU A 49 59.71 -41.25 78.56
C GLU A 49 61.00 -40.41 78.39
N ILE A 50 60.89 -39.13 78.06
CA ILE A 50 62.05 -38.22 78.04
C ILE A 50 62.66 -38.10 79.45
N ARG A 51 61.83 -38.08 80.49
CA ARG A 51 62.30 -38.06 81.88
C ARG A 51 62.99 -39.37 82.27
N ARG A 52 62.46 -40.52 81.85
CA ARG A 52 63.06 -41.84 82.06
C ARG A 52 64.44 -41.91 81.42
N VAL A 53 64.56 -41.58 80.13
CA VAL A 53 65.84 -41.61 79.40
C VAL A 53 66.87 -40.65 79.99
N ARG A 54 66.42 -39.46 80.44
CA ARG A 54 67.28 -38.48 81.10
C ARG A 54 67.75 -38.94 82.47
N ALA A 55 66.89 -39.65 83.22
CA ALA A 55 67.23 -40.20 84.54
C ALA A 55 68.12 -41.44 84.44
N GLU A 56 67.94 -42.28 83.41
CA GLU A 56 68.73 -43.49 83.19
C GLU A 56 70.16 -43.22 82.74
N GLY A 57 70.47 -42.01 82.24
CA GLY A 57 71.85 -41.50 82.06
C GLY A 57 72.82 -42.38 81.24
N SER A 58 72.32 -43.44 80.61
CA SER A 58 73.12 -44.62 80.21
C SER A 58 72.80 -45.09 78.80
N LEU A 59 72.68 -44.15 77.85
CA LEU A 59 72.59 -44.44 76.41
C LEU A 59 73.62 -43.66 75.57
N LEU A 60 74.61 -43.02 76.20
CA LEU A 60 75.79 -42.50 75.51
C LEU A 60 76.77 -43.67 75.25
N PRO A 61 77.01 -44.08 73.98
CA PRO A 61 78.15 -44.91 73.68
C PRO A 61 79.44 -44.13 73.99
N ARG A 62 80.07 -44.46 75.13
CA ARG A 62 81.50 -44.25 75.37
C ARG A 62 82.26 -45.13 74.38
N SER A 63 82.51 -44.61 73.18
CA SER A 63 83.48 -45.18 72.25
C SER A 63 84.72 -44.29 72.23
N ALA A 64 85.69 -44.70 73.03
CA ALA A 64 87.08 -44.31 72.92
C ALA A 64 87.64 -44.68 71.54
N PRO A 65 88.48 -43.82 70.93
CA PRO A 65 89.49 -44.26 69.99
C PRO A 65 90.81 -44.47 70.76
N THR A 66 91.15 -45.74 70.88
CA THR A 66 92.42 -46.26 71.39
C THR A 66 93.52 -46.02 70.36
N GLY A 67 94.63 -45.45 70.82
CA GLY A 67 95.95 -45.58 70.17
C GLY A 67 96.56 -44.26 69.67
N PRO A 68 97.89 -44.20 69.50
CA PRO A 68 98.95 -44.70 70.38
C PRO A 68 99.81 -43.53 70.87
N ARG A 69 100.21 -43.54 72.15
CA ARG A 69 101.18 -42.59 72.71
C ARG A 69 102.57 -42.88 72.16
N ILE A 70 102.93 -42.20 71.07
CA ILE A 70 104.28 -42.13 70.52
C ILE A 70 105.03 -40.99 71.24
N ARG A 71 106.20 -41.32 71.79
CA ARG A 71 107.07 -40.42 72.55
C ARG A 71 107.60 -39.29 71.63
N PRO A 72 107.58 -38.02 72.07
CA PRO A 72 107.96 -36.90 71.21
C PRO A 72 109.48 -36.85 71.06
N GLY A 73 109.95 -36.96 69.82
CA GLY A 73 111.37 -36.84 69.50
C GLY A 73 111.71 -37.24 68.07
N SER A 74 111.05 -36.67 67.05
CA SER A 74 111.56 -36.64 65.65
C SER A 74 110.66 -35.78 64.74
N GLU A 75 111.20 -35.36 63.60
CA GLU A 75 110.67 -34.46 62.55
C GLU A 75 109.22 -34.68 62.05
N ALA A 76 108.58 -35.81 62.37
CA ALA A 76 107.24 -36.17 61.87
C ALA A 76 106.10 -35.25 62.36
N ALA A 77 106.25 -34.62 63.54
CA ALA A 77 105.25 -33.68 64.06
C ALA A 77 105.15 -32.40 63.21
N ARG A 78 106.24 -31.98 62.56
CA ARG A 78 106.23 -30.83 61.64
C ARG A 78 105.47 -31.11 60.34
N LEU A 79 105.38 -32.37 59.91
CA LEU A 79 104.69 -32.78 58.68
C LEU A 79 103.17 -32.94 58.86
N ALA A 80 102.72 -33.37 60.04
CA ALA A 80 101.29 -33.48 60.35
C ALA A 80 100.63 -32.09 60.45
N GLU A 81 101.33 -31.12 61.02
CA GLU A 81 100.91 -29.71 61.06
C GLU A 81 100.88 -29.10 59.64
N GLN A 82 101.80 -29.49 58.76
CA GLN A 82 101.78 -29.11 57.33
C GLN A 82 100.58 -29.69 56.56
N LEU A 83 100.12 -30.90 56.87
CA LEU A 83 98.95 -31.51 56.20
C LEU A 83 97.61 -30.95 56.70
N GLU A 84 97.50 -30.58 57.98
CA GLU A 84 96.30 -29.89 58.48
C GLU A 84 96.17 -28.47 57.95
N THR A 85 97.28 -27.75 57.85
CA THR A 85 97.32 -26.42 57.23
C THR A 85 96.94 -26.48 55.74
N GLU A 86 97.42 -27.48 54.99
CA GLU A 86 97.00 -27.75 53.60
C GLU A 86 95.50 -28.09 53.48
N ARG A 87 94.94 -28.92 54.38
CA ARG A 87 93.50 -29.23 54.38
C ARG A 87 92.63 -28.02 54.66
N LEU A 88 93.04 -27.18 55.62
CA LEU A 88 92.33 -25.93 55.92
C LEU A 88 92.44 -24.94 54.76
N ARG A 89 93.60 -24.88 54.08
CA ARG A 89 93.80 -24.08 52.88
C ARG A 89 92.88 -24.51 51.73
N LEU A 90 92.82 -25.81 51.41
CA LEU A 90 91.93 -26.33 50.37
C LEU A 90 90.44 -26.12 50.71
N LYS A 91 90.08 -26.22 51.99
CA LYS A 91 88.71 -25.95 52.45
C LYS A 91 88.37 -24.46 52.32
N LEU A 92 89.32 -23.58 52.64
CA LEU A 92 89.19 -22.13 52.44
C LEU A 92 89.07 -21.79 50.96
N GLU A 93 89.89 -22.38 50.09
CA GLU A 93 89.83 -22.19 48.63
C GLU A 93 88.50 -22.71 48.05
N ARG A 94 87.98 -23.84 48.54
CA ARG A 94 86.66 -24.35 48.13
C ARG A 94 85.52 -23.42 48.57
N MET A 95 85.61 -22.88 49.79
CA MET A 95 84.66 -21.88 50.30
C MET A 95 84.75 -20.57 49.52
N GLN A 96 85.96 -20.15 49.12
CA GLN A 96 86.20 -18.97 48.28
C GLN A 96 85.62 -19.17 46.87
N ARG A 97 85.90 -20.30 46.21
CA ARG A 97 85.29 -20.64 44.92
C ARG A 97 83.78 -20.73 45.00
N GLN A 98 83.22 -21.30 46.07
CA GLN A 98 81.77 -21.33 46.27
C GLN A 98 81.18 -19.92 46.48
N ARG A 99 81.91 -19.02 47.15
CA ARG A 99 81.52 -17.60 47.25
C ARG A 99 81.59 -16.91 45.90
N GLU A 100 82.65 -17.11 45.12
CA GLU A 100 82.81 -16.55 43.78
C GLU A 100 81.75 -17.08 42.79
N GLU A 101 81.43 -18.37 42.84
CA GLU A 101 80.35 -18.98 42.06
C GLU A 101 78.97 -18.46 42.50
N ALA A 102 78.74 -18.28 43.80
CA ALA A 102 77.52 -17.68 44.31
C ALA A 102 77.40 -16.21 43.90
N GLU A 103 78.49 -15.45 43.94
CA GLU A 103 78.54 -14.05 43.50
C GLU A 103 78.33 -13.91 41.99
N THR A 104 78.94 -14.77 41.17
CA THR A 104 78.74 -14.77 39.72
C THR A 104 77.31 -15.17 39.35
N ARG A 105 76.73 -16.17 40.02
CA ARG A 105 75.31 -16.52 39.87
C ARG A 105 74.39 -15.37 40.28
N ALA A 106 74.66 -14.73 41.43
CA ALA A 106 73.89 -13.58 41.89
C ALA A 106 73.97 -12.41 40.88
N ARG A 107 75.15 -12.14 40.30
CA ARG A 107 75.32 -11.12 39.25
C ARG A 107 74.56 -11.44 37.96
N LEU A 108 74.52 -12.72 37.54
CA LEU A 108 73.77 -13.15 36.36
C LEU A 108 72.26 -13.07 36.60
N GLU A 109 71.79 -13.48 37.77
CA GLU A 109 70.38 -13.34 38.18
C GLU A 109 69.98 -11.87 38.28
N GLU A 110 70.85 -11.01 38.81
CA GLU A 110 70.61 -9.56 38.86
C GLU A 110 70.52 -8.95 37.46
N ARG A 111 71.41 -9.34 36.52
CA ARG A 111 71.32 -8.92 35.11
C ARG A 111 70.04 -9.39 34.44
N ARG A 112 69.63 -10.64 34.66
CA ARG A 112 68.38 -11.19 34.12
C ARG A 112 67.17 -10.44 34.68
N ARG A 113 67.13 -10.17 35.99
CA ARG A 113 66.06 -9.37 36.61
C ARG A 113 66.01 -7.95 36.06
N ARG A 114 67.17 -7.32 35.78
CA ARG A 114 67.24 -6.01 35.13
C ARG A 114 66.69 -6.07 33.70
N GLN A 115 67.07 -7.06 32.91
CA GLN A 115 66.54 -7.26 31.55
C GLN A 115 65.03 -7.51 31.54
N GLU A 116 64.52 -8.39 32.41
CA GLU A 116 63.09 -8.66 32.54
C GLU A 116 62.31 -7.41 32.99
N ALA A 117 62.89 -6.61 33.89
CA ALA A 117 62.31 -5.34 34.32
C ALA A 117 62.28 -4.30 33.18
N GLU A 118 63.37 -4.17 32.42
CA GLU A 118 63.45 -3.26 31.26
C GLU A 118 62.48 -3.67 30.14
N GLU A 119 62.34 -4.97 29.85
CA GLU A 119 61.35 -5.48 28.89
C GLU A 119 59.92 -5.26 29.36
N ALA A 120 59.64 -5.48 30.65
CA ALA A 120 58.33 -5.21 31.23
C ALA A 120 58.00 -3.71 31.17
N GLU A 121 58.98 -2.83 31.39
CA GLU A 121 58.81 -1.38 31.25
C GLU A 121 58.56 -0.97 29.80
N ARG A 122 59.27 -1.55 28.82
CA ARG A 122 59.01 -1.33 27.39
C ARG A 122 57.62 -1.76 26.99
N ARG A 123 57.18 -2.96 27.41
CA ARG A 123 55.82 -3.45 27.15
C ARG A 123 54.74 -2.56 27.77
N ARG A 124 54.99 -2.03 28.98
CA ARG A 124 54.09 -1.06 29.62
C ARG A 124 54.01 0.23 28.81
N ARG A 125 55.14 0.78 28.36
CA ARG A 125 55.17 1.98 27.51
C ARG A 125 54.45 1.76 26.18
N GLU A 126 54.70 0.64 25.51
CA GLU A 126 54.01 0.28 24.27
C GLU A 126 52.50 0.10 24.47
N ALA A 127 52.08 -0.55 25.57
CA ALA A 127 50.68 -0.70 25.92
C ALA A 127 50.02 0.66 26.25
N GLU A 128 50.69 1.51 27.03
CA GLU A 128 50.22 2.87 27.34
C GLU A 128 50.14 3.74 26.08
N GLU A 129 51.10 3.63 25.16
CA GLU A 129 51.06 4.32 23.87
C GLU A 129 49.93 3.80 22.98
N ALA A 130 49.70 2.48 22.95
CA ALA A 130 48.59 1.87 22.22
C ALA A 130 47.24 2.32 22.79
N GLU A 131 47.07 2.33 24.12
CA GLU A 131 45.88 2.84 24.79
C GLU A 131 45.67 4.33 24.51
N ARG A 132 46.73 5.15 24.54
CA ARG A 132 46.66 6.56 24.16
C ARG A 132 46.21 6.75 22.72
N ARG A 133 46.74 5.94 21.78
CA ARG A 133 46.32 5.98 20.36
C ARG A 133 44.85 5.62 20.21
N LEU A 134 44.40 4.53 20.84
CA LEU A 134 43.00 4.11 20.83
C LEU A 134 42.07 5.19 21.41
N ARG A 135 42.48 5.84 22.50
CA ARG A 135 41.71 6.93 23.10
C ARG A 135 41.62 8.15 22.19
N ILE A 136 42.74 8.58 21.60
CA ILE A 136 42.76 9.69 20.64
C ILE A 136 41.87 9.36 19.44
N ASP A 137 41.93 8.13 18.92
CA ASP A 137 41.09 7.71 17.80
C ASP A 137 39.61 7.66 18.17
N GLN A 138 39.24 7.19 19.36
CA GLN A 138 37.86 7.23 19.86
C GLN A 138 37.34 8.66 20.00
N GLU A 139 38.12 9.55 20.62
CA GLU A 139 37.77 10.97 20.78
C GLU A 139 37.60 11.64 19.40
N ARG A 140 38.46 11.30 18.42
CA ARG A 140 38.30 11.74 17.03
C ARG A 140 37.01 11.19 16.40
N ARG A 141 36.70 9.89 16.55
CA ARG A 141 35.44 9.30 16.03
C ARG A 141 34.22 10.03 16.59
N ASP A 142 34.19 10.30 17.90
CA ASP A 142 33.06 10.98 18.55
C ASP A 142 32.95 12.45 18.17
N LEU A 143 34.07 13.13 17.94
CA LEU A 143 34.08 14.47 17.36
C LEU A 143 33.42 14.47 15.97
N TRP A 144 33.80 13.53 15.11
CA TRP A 144 33.24 13.41 13.76
C TRP A 144 31.78 12.99 13.74
N ARG A 145 31.34 12.11 14.66
CA ARG A 145 29.92 11.80 14.87
C ARG A 145 29.11 13.05 15.22
N ARG A 146 29.59 13.87 16.15
CA ARG A 146 28.93 15.13 16.53
C ARG A 146 28.90 16.12 15.36
N ARG A 147 29.97 16.20 14.58
CA ARG A 147 30.03 17.03 13.38
C ARG A 147 29.04 16.57 12.31
N ALA A 148 28.95 15.26 12.07
CA ALA A 148 27.96 14.66 11.16
C ALA A 148 26.53 14.97 11.59
N ALA A 149 26.21 14.78 12.87
CA ALA A 149 24.89 15.07 13.43
C ALA A 149 24.46 16.53 13.20
N ARG A 150 25.36 17.49 13.47
CA ARG A 150 25.10 18.91 13.18
C ARG A 150 24.99 19.20 11.69
N ARG A 151 25.82 18.56 10.87
CA ARG A 151 25.84 18.78 9.41
C ARG A 151 24.55 18.29 8.75
N PHE A 152 24.04 17.14 9.18
CA PHE A 152 22.82 16.53 8.65
C PHE A 152 21.54 17.05 9.32
N GLU A 153 21.64 17.93 10.32
CA GLU A 153 20.50 18.50 11.04
C GLU A 153 19.43 19.15 10.14
N PRO A 154 19.79 19.91 9.07
CA PRO A 154 18.81 20.50 8.16
C PRO A 154 18.09 19.50 7.23
N LEU A 155 18.52 18.24 7.18
CA LEU A 155 17.88 17.23 6.34
C LEU A 155 16.55 16.77 6.95
N PRO A 156 15.59 16.32 6.14
CA PRO A 156 14.38 15.64 6.64
C PRO A 156 14.74 14.49 7.58
N ALA A 157 13.91 14.22 8.58
CA ALA A 157 14.24 13.28 9.66
C ALA A 157 14.68 11.89 9.15
N GLU A 158 14.00 11.35 8.15
CA GLU A 158 14.33 10.06 7.53
C GLU A 158 15.69 10.10 6.80
N ALA A 159 15.91 11.11 5.95
CA ALA A 159 17.17 11.30 5.23
C ALA A 159 18.35 11.54 6.18
N ARG A 160 18.10 12.26 7.28
CA ARG A 160 19.09 12.50 8.35
C ARG A 160 19.52 11.20 9.03
N LEU A 161 18.58 10.34 9.40
CA LEU A 161 18.89 9.05 10.03
C LEU A 161 19.68 8.14 9.08
N ALA A 162 19.23 8.02 7.82
CA ALA A 162 19.94 7.24 6.81
C ALA A 162 21.37 7.78 6.55
N ALA A 163 21.53 9.11 6.46
CA ALA A 163 22.84 9.73 6.30
C ALA A 163 23.78 9.42 7.47
N LEU A 164 23.27 9.49 8.71
CA LEU A 164 24.05 9.16 9.91
C LEU A 164 24.47 7.69 9.93
N GLU A 165 23.57 6.77 9.59
CA GLU A 165 23.86 5.34 9.54
C GLU A 165 24.90 4.98 8.47
N VAL A 166 24.77 5.55 7.27
CA VAL A 166 25.76 5.38 6.19
C VAL A 166 27.12 5.95 6.59
N PHE A 167 27.13 7.16 7.16
CA PHE A 167 28.36 7.78 7.64
C PHE A 167 29.01 6.93 8.74
N GLU A 168 28.24 6.45 9.73
CA GLU A 168 28.76 5.64 10.82
C GLU A 168 29.31 4.30 10.31
N THR A 169 28.61 3.64 9.39
CA THR A 169 29.05 2.38 8.79
C THR A 169 30.39 2.56 8.08
N ARG A 170 30.54 3.63 7.28
CA ARG A 170 31.81 3.94 6.61
C ARG A 170 32.90 4.33 7.60
N LEU A 171 32.57 5.09 8.64
CA LEU A 171 33.52 5.49 9.69
C LEU A 171 34.04 4.27 10.48
N ARG A 172 33.19 3.27 10.76
CA ARG A 172 33.59 2.01 11.43
C ARG A 172 34.59 1.21 10.60
N GLY A 173 34.46 1.20 9.28
CA GLY A 173 35.37 0.48 8.37
C GLY A 173 36.76 1.11 8.19
N LEU A 174 37.01 2.29 8.75
CA LEU A 174 38.30 2.98 8.66
C LEU A 174 39.09 2.74 9.97
N ASP A 175 40.18 1.97 9.90
CA ASP A 175 41.13 1.77 11.00
C ASP A 175 42.58 1.66 10.46
N PRO A 176 43.49 2.60 10.80
CA PRO A 176 43.29 3.80 11.61
C PRO A 176 42.41 4.86 10.90
N LEU A 177 41.93 5.84 11.67
CA LEU A 177 41.17 6.96 11.10
C LEU A 177 42.06 7.80 10.15
N PRO A 178 41.61 8.07 8.92
CA PRO A 178 42.36 8.89 7.98
C PRO A 178 42.42 10.35 8.43
N GLU A 179 43.14 11.16 7.65
CA GLU A 179 43.23 12.61 7.86
C GLU A 179 41.87 13.29 7.72
N ASP A 180 41.72 14.42 8.42
CA ASP A 180 40.47 15.18 8.52
C ASP A 180 39.93 15.62 7.14
N GLY A 181 40.80 15.85 6.16
CA GLY A 181 40.40 16.18 4.78
C GLY A 181 39.69 15.04 4.04
N TYR A 182 39.98 13.79 4.37
CA TYR A 182 39.24 12.63 3.84
C TYR A 182 37.86 12.54 4.49
N LEU A 183 37.80 12.69 5.81
CA LEU A 183 36.55 12.61 6.58
C LEU A 183 35.58 13.74 6.22
N SER A 184 36.09 14.94 5.93
CA SER A 184 35.26 16.04 5.40
C SER A 184 34.64 15.70 4.05
N ARG A 185 35.44 15.18 3.10
CA ARG A 185 34.93 14.77 1.78
C ARG A 185 33.91 13.62 1.90
N LEU A 186 34.11 12.72 2.86
CA LEU A 186 33.16 11.67 3.16
C LEU A 186 31.82 12.24 3.67
N LEU A 187 31.85 13.24 4.57
CA LEU A 187 30.62 13.93 5.00
C LEU A 187 29.92 14.62 3.84
N ASP A 188 30.66 15.34 2.99
CA ASP A 188 30.09 16.05 1.84
C ASP A 188 29.43 15.07 0.88
N ALA A 189 30.08 13.94 0.58
CA ALA A 189 29.52 12.89 -0.29
C ALA A 189 28.27 12.24 0.31
N VAL A 190 28.24 11.98 1.62
CA VAL A 190 27.05 11.41 2.29
C VAL A 190 25.92 12.43 2.35
N GLU A 191 26.22 13.71 2.59
CA GLU A 191 25.23 14.78 2.57
C GLU A 191 24.61 14.95 1.19
N GLU A 192 25.43 14.97 0.14
CA GLU A 192 24.99 15.08 -1.24
C GLU A 192 24.09 13.90 -1.62
N ALA A 193 24.52 12.68 -1.31
CA ALA A 193 23.71 11.47 -1.51
C ALA A 193 22.38 11.52 -0.74
N ALA A 194 22.37 12.02 0.50
CA ALA A 194 21.16 12.13 1.32
C ALA A 194 20.18 13.22 0.83
N ARG A 195 20.68 14.23 0.12
CA ARG A 195 19.85 15.27 -0.52
C ARG A 195 19.30 14.85 -1.88
N LEU A 196 19.91 13.86 -2.51
CA LEU A 196 19.55 13.40 -3.86
C LEU A 196 18.06 13.00 -3.96
N PRO A 197 17.48 12.18 -3.06
CA PRO A 197 16.06 11.80 -3.14
C PRO A 197 15.13 13.01 -3.09
N GLY A 198 15.40 13.98 -2.20
CA GLY A 198 14.57 15.19 -2.08
C GLY A 198 14.65 16.11 -3.30
N ARG A 199 15.83 16.22 -3.93
CA ARG A 199 16.01 16.96 -5.18
C ARG A 199 15.28 16.27 -6.35
N VAL A 200 15.47 14.96 -6.48
CA VAL A 200 14.81 14.14 -7.51
C VAL A 200 13.30 14.21 -7.36
N GLU A 201 12.77 14.12 -6.14
CA GLU A 201 11.34 14.25 -5.88
C GLU A 201 10.81 15.64 -6.26
N ALA A 202 11.52 16.72 -5.91
CA ALA A 202 11.13 18.08 -6.31
C ALA A 202 11.19 18.29 -7.84
N GLU A 203 12.18 17.72 -8.53
CA GLU A 203 12.25 17.71 -10.00
C GLU A 203 11.10 16.93 -10.61
N ASN A 204 10.80 15.74 -10.07
CA ASN A 204 9.69 14.89 -10.49
C ASN A 204 8.35 15.62 -10.33
N GLN A 205 8.15 16.33 -9.22
CA GLN A 205 6.95 17.14 -9.01
C GLN A 205 6.81 18.28 -10.04
N ARG A 206 7.91 19.00 -10.31
CA ARG A 206 7.92 20.05 -11.36
C ARG A 206 7.64 19.48 -12.75
N LEU A 207 8.24 18.33 -13.07
CA LEU A 207 8.04 17.62 -14.32
C LEU A 207 6.57 17.18 -14.48
N MET A 208 5.98 16.59 -13.45
CA MET A 208 4.55 16.22 -13.47
C MET A 208 3.65 17.45 -13.65
N GLN A 209 3.93 18.55 -12.96
CA GLN A 209 3.19 19.80 -13.13
C GLN A 209 3.32 20.35 -14.56
N GLN A 210 4.52 20.39 -15.12
CA GLN A 210 4.76 20.83 -16.49
C GLN A 210 4.02 19.96 -17.51
N LEU A 211 4.08 18.64 -17.38
CA LEU A 211 3.39 17.71 -18.28
C LEU A 211 1.86 17.87 -18.21
N LEU A 212 1.30 18.17 -17.03
CA LEU A 212 -0.11 18.51 -16.90
C LEU A 212 -0.43 19.87 -17.53
N GLU A 213 0.41 20.88 -17.35
CA GLU A 213 0.21 22.20 -17.95
C GLU A 213 0.28 22.18 -19.49
N GLU A 214 1.13 21.31 -20.07
CA GLU A 214 1.15 21.00 -21.51
C GLU A 214 -0.20 20.45 -21.99
N ARG A 215 -0.98 19.84 -21.08
CA ARG A 215 -2.34 19.34 -21.30
C ARG A 215 -3.37 20.25 -20.62
N ARG A 216 -3.41 21.52 -21.05
CA ARG A 216 -4.25 22.60 -20.50
C ARG A 216 -5.68 22.20 -20.14
N GLU A 217 -6.30 21.36 -20.96
CA GLU A 217 -7.68 20.89 -20.79
C GLU A 217 -7.80 19.99 -19.53
N LEU A 218 -6.93 18.99 -19.38
CA LEU A 218 -6.84 18.17 -18.15
C LEU A 218 -6.48 18.99 -16.93
N ALA A 219 -5.65 20.03 -17.08
CA ALA A 219 -5.18 20.83 -15.96
C ALA A 219 -6.26 21.74 -15.37
N ARG A 220 -7.07 22.37 -16.22
CA ARG A 220 -7.92 23.51 -15.83
C ARG A 220 -9.39 23.17 -15.67
N GLU A 221 -9.93 22.21 -16.42
CA GLU A 221 -11.37 21.99 -16.44
C GLU A 221 -11.81 21.13 -15.26
N PRO A 222 -12.80 21.58 -14.45
CA PRO A 222 -13.27 20.84 -13.27
C PRO A 222 -13.77 19.42 -13.59
N GLN A 223 -14.30 19.22 -14.80
CA GLN A 223 -14.83 17.94 -15.27
C GLN A 223 -13.77 16.85 -15.48
N HIS A 224 -12.49 17.23 -15.47
CA HIS A 224 -11.33 16.34 -15.62
C HIS A 224 -10.57 16.13 -14.31
N ALA A 225 -11.10 16.55 -13.16
CA ALA A 225 -10.42 16.42 -11.86
C ALA A 225 -10.06 14.96 -11.54
N ASP A 226 -10.96 14.02 -11.84
CA ASP A 226 -10.75 12.58 -11.67
C ASP A 226 -9.61 12.04 -12.55
N LEU A 227 -9.57 12.44 -13.82
CA LEU A 227 -8.51 12.05 -14.75
C LEU A 227 -7.16 12.68 -14.37
N ARG A 228 -7.17 13.92 -13.89
CA ARG A 228 -5.97 14.61 -13.40
C ARG A 228 -5.35 13.89 -12.20
N ASP A 229 -6.17 13.47 -11.25
CA ASP A 229 -5.70 12.73 -10.08
C ASP A 229 -5.14 11.35 -10.50
N GLN A 230 -5.80 10.64 -11.43
CA GLN A 230 -5.30 9.39 -11.99
C GLN A 230 -3.96 9.58 -12.75
N ALA A 231 -3.83 10.67 -13.50
CA ALA A 231 -2.59 11.02 -14.19
C ALA A 231 -1.44 11.24 -13.20
N LEU A 232 -1.67 12.02 -12.14
CA LEU A 232 -0.67 12.27 -11.09
C LEU A 232 -0.22 10.97 -10.41
N VAL A 233 -1.15 10.10 -10.03
CA VAL A 233 -0.84 8.82 -9.40
C VAL A 233 0.02 7.96 -10.32
N ARG A 234 -0.38 7.81 -11.60
CA ARG A 234 0.35 6.99 -12.57
C ARG A 234 1.75 7.52 -12.86
N MET A 235 1.89 8.84 -13.04
CA MET A 235 3.20 9.45 -13.25
C MET A 235 4.09 9.28 -12.01
N HIS A 236 3.55 9.50 -10.81
CA HIS A 236 4.31 9.34 -9.57
C HIS A 236 4.76 7.89 -9.37
N GLU A 237 3.90 6.91 -9.61
CA GLU A 237 4.28 5.49 -9.57
C GLU A 237 5.35 5.12 -10.60
N ALA A 238 5.25 5.65 -11.82
CA ALA A 238 6.24 5.44 -12.86
C ALA A 238 7.60 6.01 -12.46
N LEU A 239 7.64 7.25 -11.96
CA LEU A 239 8.86 7.92 -11.52
C LEU A 239 9.47 7.27 -10.28
N ARG A 240 8.66 6.76 -9.35
CA ARG A 240 9.13 6.06 -8.14
C ARG A 240 9.83 4.73 -8.45
N ARG A 241 9.52 4.10 -9.58
CA ARG A 241 10.17 2.85 -10.01
C ARG A 241 11.51 3.08 -10.69
N MET A 242 11.87 4.34 -10.98
CA MET A 242 13.11 4.66 -11.67
C MET A 242 14.28 4.81 -10.70
N ASP A 243 15.49 4.60 -11.23
CA ASP A 243 16.72 4.95 -10.53
C ASP A 243 16.73 6.46 -10.22
N LEU A 244 17.17 6.84 -9.03
CA LEU A 244 17.31 8.24 -8.61
C LEU A 244 18.33 8.98 -9.48
N GLU A 245 19.30 8.28 -10.06
CA GLU A 245 20.31 8.83 -10.96
C GLU A 245 19.86 8.87 -12.43
N ALA A 246 18.63 8.43 -12.74
CA ALA A 246 18.13 8.41 -14.11
C ALA A 246 18.13 9.83 -14.73
N PRO A 247 18.68 9.99 -15.96
CA PRO A 247 18.66 11.28 -16.66
C PRO A 247 17.23 11.82 -16.79
N LEU A 248 17.08 13.14 -16.68
CA LEU A 248 15.77 13.80 -16.72
C LEU A 248 14.93 13.42 -17.96
N ALA A 249 15.56 13.29 -19.13
CA ALA A 249 14.88 12.88 -20.36
C ALA A 249 14.26 11.47 -20.27
N VAL A 250 14.90 10.54 -19.56
CA VAL A 250 14.35 9.19 -19.35
C VAL A 250 13.16 9.25 -18.40
N ARG A 251 13.27 10.06 -17.33
CA ARG A 251 12.17 10.30 -16.37
C ARG A 251 10.95 10.94 -17.05
N GLU A 252 11.19 11.92 -17.91
CA GLU A 252 10.16 12.55 -18.73
C GLU A 252 9.48 11.55 -19.66
N ALA A 253 10.25 10.72 -20.39
CA ALA A 253 9.70 9.71 -21.26
C ALA A 253 8.81 8.70 -20.50
N ALA A 254 9.24 8.26 -19.31
CA ALA A 254 8.46 7.36 -18.46
C ALA A 254 7.16 8.01 -17.96
N ALA A 255 7.21 9.28 -17.51
CA ALA A 255 6.02 10.01 -17.09
C ALA A 255 5.04 10.22 -18.25
N ARG A 256 5.52 10.59 -19.45
CA ARG A 256 4.70 10.71 -20.67
C ARG A 256 4.05 9.38 -21.05
N GLN A 257 4.79 8.27 -20.98
CA GLN A 257 4.26 6.94 -21.26
C GLN A 257 3.17 6.54 -20.24
N ALA A 258 3.37 6.85 -18.96
CA ALA A 258 2.39 6.60 -17.91
C ALA A 258 1.10 7.43 -18.06
N LEU A 259 1.21 8.61 -18.69
CA LEU A 259 0.10 9.52 -18.97
C LEU A 259 -0.76 9.08 -20.17
N GLU A 260 -0.20 8.35 -21.14
CA GLU A 260 -0.89 8.00 -22.40
C GLU A 260 -2.24 7.27 -22.20
N PRO A 261 -2.39 6.29 -21.28
CA PRO A 261 -3.69 5.64 -21.05
C PRO A 261 -4.76 6.64 -20.55
N VAL A 262 -4.38 7.62 -19.74
CA VAL A 262 -5.30 8.65 -19.24
C VAL A 262 -5.70 9.59 -20.39
N LEU A 263 -4.76 9.93 -21.27
CA LEU A 263 -5.06 10.72 -22.47
C LEU A 263 -5.98 9.97 -23.44
N GLN A 264 -5.80 8.66 -23.59
CA GLN A 264 -6.70 7.83 -24.40
C GLN A 264 -8.12 7.80 -23.80
N GLN A 265 -8.23 7.67 -22.48
CA GLN A 265 -9.52 7.75 -21.78
C GLN A 265 -10.19 9.12 -21.96
N ASP A 266 -9.44 10.21 -21.87
CA ASP A 266 -9.95 11.56 -22.11
C ASP A 266 -10.44 11.75 -23.55
N ARG A 267 -9.61 11.37 -24.55
CA ARG A 267 -9.99 11.37 -25.97
C ARG A 267 -11.29 10.61 -26.21
N ARG A 268 -11.44 9.45 -25.58
CA ARG A 268 -12.66 8.64 -25.65
C ARG A 268 -13.87 9.34 -25.05
N ARG A 269 -13.73 9.94 -23.86
CA ARG A 269 -14.81 10.68 -23.19
C ARG A 269 -15.29 11.87 -24.05
N ARG A 270 -14.36 12.58 -24.68
CA ARG A 270 -14.69 13.67 -25.62
C ARG A 270 -15.39 13.17 -26.87
N LEU A 271 -14.88 12.10 -27.47
CA LEU A 271 -15.51 11.49 -28.64
C LEU A 271 -16.95 11.05 -28.32
N LEU A 272 -17.19 10.44 -27.15
CA LEU A 272 -18.54 10.10 -26.70
C LEU A 272 -19.44 11.34 -26.58
N GLY A 273 -18.91 12.44 -26.03
CA GLY A 273 -19.63 13.72 -25.97
C GLY A 273 -19.97 14.27 -27.36
N GLN A 274 -18.97 14.36 -28.24
CA GLN A 274 -19.12 14.85 -29.62
C GLN A 274 -20.14 14.03 -30.42
N LEU A 275 -20.04 12.71 -30.40
CA LEU A 275 -20.99 11.83 -31.07
C LEU A 275 -22.41 11.97 -30.50
N GLY A 276 -22.55 12.19 -29.19
CA GLY A 276 -23.84 12.47 -28.57
C GLY A 276 -24.47 13.77 -29.10
N GLU A 277 -23.67 14.84 -29.21
CA GLU A 277 -24.10 16.11 -29.78
C GLU A 277 -24.46 15.99 -31.27
N GLU A 278 -23.67 15.25 -32.05
CA GLU A 278 -23.94 14.97 -33.47
C GLU A 278 -25.27 14.22 -33.66
N ILE A 279 -25.51 13.16 -32.87
CA ILE A 279 -26.78 12.42 -32.88
C ILE A 279 -27.96 13.36 -32.62
N GLU A 280 -27.85 14.21 -31.60
CA GLU A 280 -28.91 15.17 -31.28
C GLU A 280 -29.14 16.20 -32.38
N GLN A 281 -28.09 16.76 -32.97
CA GLN A 281 -28.20 17.72 -34.06
C GLN A 281 -28.87 17.09 -35.28
N GLU A 282 -28.50 15.86 -35.64
CA GLU A 282 -29.09 15.13 -36.75
C GLU A 282 -30.56 14.76 -36.49
N LEU A 283 -30.92 14.39 -35.27
CA LEU A 283 -32.31 14.13 -34.90
C LEU A 283 -33.16 15.41 -34.90
N ARG A 284 -32.60 16.55 -34.47
CA ARG A 284 -33.27 17.86 -34.60
C ARG A 284 -33.53 18.22 -36.06
N ARG A 285 -32.57 17.98 -36.96
CA ARG A 285 -32.76 18.18 -38.42
C ARG A 285 -33.85 17.28 -38.98
N ALA A 286 -33.97 16.05 -38.47
CA ALA A 286 -35.06 15.14 -38.78
C ALA A 286 -36.40 15.51 -38.12
N GLY A 287 -36.44 16.58 -37.30
CA GLY A 287 -37.59 17.06 -36.54
C GLY A 287 -38.08 16.10 -35.47
N ALA A 288 -37.13 15.51 -34.75
CA ALA A 288 -37.40 14.78 -33.51
C ALA A 288 -37.98 15.71 -32.43
N THR A 289 -38.85 15.16 -31.58
CA THR A 289 -39.42 15.84 -30.41
C THR A 289 -38.43 15.87 -29.25
N ALA A 290 -38.73 16.68 -28.21
CA ALA A 290 -37.90 16.73 -27.01
C ALA A 290 -37.80 15.36 -26.30
N GLU A 291 -38.87 14.55 -26.31
CA GLU A 291 -38.87 13.21 -25.74
C GLU A 291 -37.99 12.24 -26.52
N GLU A 292 -38.02 12.31 -27.85
CA GLU A 292 -37.17 11.48 -28.72
C GLU A 292 -35.69 11.84 -28.52
N LEU A 293 -35.35 13.13 -28.38
CA LEU A 293 -34.00 13.57 -28.04
C LEU A 293 -33.56 13.08 -26.66
N ALA A 294 -34.45 13.14 -25.65
CA ALA A 294 -34.15 12.63 -24.32
C ALA A 294 -33.91 11.10 -24.33
N ARG A 295 -34.72 10.35 -25.09
CA ARG A 295 -34.52 8.90 -25.30
C ARG A 295 -33.20 8.60 -26.01
N ALA A 296 -32.84 9.38 -27.03
CA ALA A 296 -31.57 9.24 -27.74
C ALA A 296 -30.39 9.49 -26.80
N ARG A 297 -30.44 10.55 -25.97
CA ARG A 297 -29.43 10.84 -24.93
C ARG A 297 -29.28 9.68 -23.95
N ALA A 298 -30.39 9.18 -23.40
CA ALA A 298 -30.37 8.07 -22.45
C ALA A 298 -29.81 6.78 -23.09
N GLY A 299 -30.24 6.47 -24.31
CA GLY A 299 -29.74 5.33 -25.07
C GLY A 299 -28.25 5.44 -25.38
N TRP A 300 -27.77 6.65 -25.73
CA TRP A 300 -26.36 6.90 -25.97
C TRP A 300 -25.52 6.83 -24.70
N GLN A 301 -25.99 7.37 -23.57
CA GLN A 301 -25.32 7.26 -22.27
C GLN A 301 -25.19 5.80 -21.84
N GLN A 302 -26.27 5.01 -21.96
CA GLN A 302 -26.26 3.59 -21.62
C GLN A 302 -25.28 2.81 -22.52
N ARG A 303 -25.31 3.05 -23.84
CA ARG A 303 -24.44 2.36 -24.79
C ARG A 303 -22.97 2.80 -24.66
N GLY A 304 -22.74 4.08 -24.37
CA GLY A 304 -21.41 4.62 -24.07
C GLY A 304 -20.79 3.99 -22.82
N ALA A 305 -21.60 3.72 -21.79
CA ALA A 305 -21.13 3.00 -20.60
C ALA A 305 -20.73 1.54 -20.92
N GLN A 306 -21.44 0.86 -21.81
CA GLN A 306 -21.09 -0.50 -22.26
C GLN A 306 -19.85 -0.52 -23.15
N LEU A 307 -19.59 0.56 -23.87
CA LEU A 307 -18.46 0.73 -24.78
C LEU A 307 -17.33 1.56 -24.18
N ALA A 308 -17.25 1.62 -22.84
CA ALA A 308 -16.24 2.42 -22.12
C ALA A 308 -14.81 2.06 -22.52
N GLU A 309 -14.57 0.83 -22.99
CA GLU A 309 -13.26 0.32 -23.44
C GLU A 309 -13.10 0.26 -24.97
N ALA A 310 -14.14 0.60 -25.73
CA ALA A 310 -14.14 0.41 -27.18
C ALA A 310 -13.26 1.43 -27.92
N GLU A 311 -12.70 1.04 -29.06
CA GLU A 311 -11.97 1.94 -29.93
C GLU A 311 -12.90 2.90 -30.70
N GLU A 312 -12.34 4.00 -31.21
CA GLU A 312 -13.09 5.03 -31.97
C GLU A 312 -13.99 4.45 -33.08
N PRO A 313 -13.53 3.50 -33.93
CA PRO A 313 -14.37 2.95 -35.00
C PRO A 313 -15.64 2.26 -34.46
N ALA A 314 -15.50 1.53 -33.34
CA ALA A 314 -16.62 0.85 -32.70
C ALA A 314 -17.61 1.85 -32.08
N LEU A 315 -17.11 2.94 -31.49
CA LEU A 315 -17.96 4.03 -30.97
C LEU A 315 -18.74 4.72 -32.08
N ARG A 316 -18.10 5.04 -33.21
CA ARG A 316 -18.75 5.64 -34.37
C ARG A 316 -19.80 4.72 -34.99
N ALA A 317 -19.51 3.41 -35.10
CA ALA A 317 -20.46 2.43 -35.58
C ALA A 317 -21.71 2.36 -34.68
N ALA A 318 -21.50 2.28 -33.35
CA ALA A 318 -22.59 2.28 -32.38
C ALA A 318 -23.43 3.57 -32.42
N ALA A 319 -22.80 4.73 -32.60
CA ALA A 319 -23.49 6.00 -32.78
C ALA A 319 -24.34 5.98 -34.06
N GLY A 320 -23.80 5.47 -35.17
CA GLY A 320 -24.50 5.31 -36.44
C GLY A 320 -25.74 4.41 -36.34
N GLU A 321 -25.62 3.26 -35.69
CA GLU A 321 -26.75 2.34 -35.45
C GLU A 321 -27.85 2.99 -34.61
N LEU A 322 -27.49 3.68 -33.52
CA LEU A 322 -28.45 4.38 -32.67
C LEU A 322 -29.16 5.50 -33.46
N LEU A 323 -28.41 6.28 -34.25
CA LEU A 323 -28.97 7.35 -35.08
C LEU A 323 -29.93 6.78 -36.13
N GLN A 324 -29.59 5.68 -36.78
CA GLN A 324 -30.46 5.01 -37.76
C GLN A 324 -31.76 4.53 -37.09
N ALA A 325 -31.66 3.86 -35.94
CA ALA A 325 -32.83 3.38 -35.20
C ALA A 325 -33.74 4.55 -34.76
N MET A 326 -33.16 5.66 -34.31
CA MET A 326 -33.94 6.84 -33.91
C MET A 326 -34.56 7.57 -35.11
N ARG A 327 -33.85 7.68 -36.24
CA ARG A 327 -34.41 8.24 -37.48
C ARG A 327 -35.61 7.44 -37.99
N ALA A 328 -35.55 6.10 -37.93
CA ALA A 328 -36.67 5.26 -38.30
C ALA A 328 -37.92 5.57 -37.46
N ARG A 329 -37.76 5.70 -36.13
CA ARG A 329 -38.86 6.07 -35.22
C ARG A 329 -39.45 7.45 -35.51
N VAL A 330 -38.60 8.46 -35.75
CA VAL A 330 -39.05 9.81 -36.10
C VAL A 330 -39.83 9.79 -37.42
N ALA A 331 -39.38 9.00 -38.40
CA ALA A 331 -40.07 8.82 -39.67
C ALA A 331 -41.43 8.13 -39.50
N GLU A 332 -41.50 7.05 -38.72
CA GLU A 332 -42.76 6.35 -38.39
C GLU A 332 -43.78 7.29 -37.73
N ARG A 333 -43.36 8.09 -36.72
CA ARG A 333 -44.24 9.08 -36.08
C ARG A 333 -44.76 10.10 -37.09
N ARG A 334 -43.88 10.65 -37.93
CA ARG A 334 -44.28 11.64 -38.94
C ARG A 334 -45.24 11.06 -39.97
N GLN A 335 -45.03 9.82 -40.38
CA GLN A 335 -45.95 9.14 -41.27
C GLN A 335 -47.31 8.95 -40.60
N ALA A 336 -47.34 8.52 -39.34
CA ALA A 336 -48.58 8.41 -38.58
C ALA A 336 -49.30 9.76 -38.42
N GLU A 337 -48.58 10.86 -38.22
CA GLU A 337 -49.16 12.21 -38.18
C GLU A 337 -49.74 12.66 -39.53
N LEU A 338 -49.08 12.33 -40.64
CA LEU A 338 -49.58 12.62 -41.98
C LEU A 338 -50.84 11.80 -42.29
N GLU A 339 -50.85 10.51 -41.96
CA GLU A 339 -52.02 9.64 -42.11
C GLU A 339 -53.18 10.11 -41.23
N ALA A 340 -52.90 10.53 -39.98
CA ALA A 340 -53.92 11.10 -39.09
C ALA A 340 -54.54 12.38 -39.68
N ARG A 341 -53.72 13.31 -40.20
CA ARG A 341 -54.20 14.53 -40.87
C ARG A 341 -55.01 14.22 -42.13
N GLN A 342 -54.60 13.23 -42.91
CA GLN A 342 -55.35 12.80 -44.09
C GLN A 342 -56.72 12.27 -43.68
N ARG A 343 -56.80 11.42 -42.66
CA ARG A 343 -58.08 10.92 -42.12
C ARG A 343 -58.96 12.06 -41.58
N GLU A 344 -58.38 13.02 -40.87
CA GLU A 344 -59.11 14.21 -40.41
C GLU A 344 -59.66 15.04 -41.59
N GLN A 345 -58.88 15.21 -42.66
CA GLN A 345 -59.32 15.88 -43.88
C GLN A 345 -60.42 15.11 -44.60
N GLU A 346 -60.29 13.78 -44.72
CA GLU A 346 -61.34 12.92 -45.31
C GLU A 346 -62.63 12.99 -44.50
N GLN A 347 -62.54 12.93 -43.16
CA GLN A 347 -63.69 13.08 -42.27
C GLN A 347 -64.34 14.46 -42.40
N LEU A 348 -63.54 15.52 -42.51
CA LEU A 348 -64.05 16.86 -42.72
C LEU A 348 -64.76 16.99 -44.08
N MET A 349 -64.16 16.47 -45.15
CA MET A 349 -64.76 16.47 -46.49
C MET A 349 -66.05 15.66 -46.54
N GLU A 350 -66.09 14.50 -45.88
CA GLU A 350 -67.29 13.69 -45.75
C GLU A 350 -68.38 14.42 -44.94
N SER A 351 -68.01 15.09 -43.84
CA SER A 351 -68.94 15.92 -43.07
C SER A 351 -69.49 17.10 -43.89
N ILE A 352 -68.66 17.74 -44.72
CA ILE A 352 -69.10 18.81 -45.63
C ILE A 352 -70.08 18.24 -46.65
N ARG A 353 -69.74 17.12 -47.29
CA ARG A 353 -70.61 16.43 -48.26
C ARG A 353 -71.97 16.07 -47.65
N GLN A 354 -71.98 15.52 -46.44
CA GLN A 354 -73.23 15.20 -45.72
C GLN A 354 -74.06 16.45 -45.43
N SER A 355 -73.43 17.55 -45.02
CA SER A 355 -74.12 18.82 -44.82
C SER A 355 -74.71 19.38 -46.13
N ASP A 356 -73.98 19.28 -47.24
CA ASP A 356 -74.43 19.72 -48.56
C ASP A 356 -75.59 18.88 -49.07
N CYS A 357 -75.53 17.54 -48.94
CA CYS A 357 -76.63 16.66 -49.29
C CYS A 357 -77.89 16.93 -48.44
N ARG A 358 -77.74 17.21 -47.15
CA ARG A 358 -78.88 17.61 -46.30
C ARG A 358 -79.49 18.94 -46.73
N ARG A 359 -78.67 19.93 -47.10
CA ARG A 359 -79.13 21.22 -47.62
C ARG A 359 -79.87 21.05 -48.95
N LEU A 360 -79.31 20.27 -49.87
CA LEU A 360 -79.93 19.95 -51.16
C LEU A 360 -81.23 19.17 -51.00
N ALA A 361 -81.28 18.18 -50.10
CA ALA A 361 -82.49 17.40 -49.83
C ALA A 361 -83.64 18.30 -49.35
N ARG A 362 -83.38 19.20 -48.39
CA ARG A 362 -84.36 20.19 -47.94
C ARG A 362 -84.80 21.12 -49.07
N PHE A 363 -83.87 21.56 -49.92
CA PHE A 363 -84.19 22.40 -51.07
C PHE A 363 -85.13 21.67 -52.05
N LEU A 364 -84.81 20.44 -52.44
CA LEU A 364 -85.65 19.64 -53.34
C LEU A 364 -87.05 19.40 -52.75
N LEU A 365 -87.12 18.96 -51.49
CA LEU A 365 -88.39 18.73 -50.80
C LEU A 365 -89.22 20.01 -50.67
N SER A 366 -88.58 21.17 -50.44
CA SER A 366 -89.29 22.45 -50.37
C SER A 366 -89.95 22.86 -51.68
N ALA A 367 -89.46 22.36 -52.81
CA ALA A 367 -90.06 22.56 -54.12
C ALA A 367 -91.11 21.49 -54.45
N THR A 368 -90.82 20.21 -54.16
CA THR A 368 -91.65 19.07 -54.56
C THR A 368 -92.88 18.87 -53.67
N VAL A 369 -92.74 18.93 -52.34
CA VAL A 369 -93.86 18.67 -51.41
C VAL A 369 -95.05 19.60 -51.65
N PRO A 370 -94.87 20.93 -51.79
CA PRO A 370 -96.00 21.81 -52.08
C PRO A 370 -96.63 21.57 -53.45
N GLU A 371 -95.86 21.09 -54.43
CA GLU A 371 -96.39 20.78 -55.76
C GLU A 371 -97.30 19.55 -55.72
N VAL A 372 -96.88 18.50 -55.00
CA VAL A 372 -97.65 17.26 -54.83
C VAL A 372 -98.92 17.51 -54.02
N LEU A 373 -98.82 18.15 -52.85
CA LEU A 373 -100.00 18.43 -52.01
C LEU A 373 -101.05 19.27 -52.75
N ARG A 374 -100.64 20.27 -53.55
CA ARG A 374 -101.57 21.04 -54.39
C ARG A 374 -102.20 20.21 -55.52
N LYS A 375 -101.52 19.19 -56.03
CA LYS A 375 -102.11 18.27 -57.03
C LYS A 375 -103.21 17.44 -56.38
N LEU A 376 -102.96 16.89 -55.19
CA LEU A 376 -103.92 16.11 -54.41
C LEU A 376 -105.13 16.95 -53.95
N GLU A 377 -104.89 18.17 -53.45
CA GLU A 377 -105.94 19.12 -53.07
C GLU A 377 -106.86 19.43 -54.27
N ARG A 378 -106.28 19.65 -55.46
CA ARG A 378 -107.07 19.88 -56.69
C ARG A 378 -107.82 18.63 -57.18
N ALA A 379 -107.32 17.44 -56.86
CA ALA A 379 -108.00 16.18 -57.14
C ALA A 379 -109.13 15.90 -56.14
N GLY A 380 -109.20 16.65 -55.03
CA GLY A 380 -110.15 16.41 -53.94
C GLY A 380 -109.75 15.24 -53.04
N GLU A 381 -108.49 14.82 -53.08
CA GLU A 381 -107.96 13.70 -52.27
C GLU A 381 -107.47 14.17 -50.89
N LEU A 382 -107.21 15.47 -50.73
CA LEU A 382 -106.87 16.11 -49.46
C LEU A 382 -107.61 17.44 -49.34
N GLU A 383 -108.10 17.74 -48.14
CA GLU A 383 -108.64 19.06 -47.79
C GLU A 383 -107.82 19.62 -46.62
N PHE A 384 -107.47 20.90 -46.70
CA PHE A 384 -106.77 21.60 -45.63
C PHE A 384 -107.72 22.60 -44.97
N GLU A 385 -107.77 22.60 -43.64
CA GLU A 385 -108.65 23.50 -42.90
C GLU A 385 -108.20 24.96 -42.99
N SER A 386 -106.90 25.18 -43.20
CA SER A 386 -106.32 26.51 -43.31
C SER A 386 -104.97 26.52 -44.04
N SER A 387 -104.51 27.72 -44.43
CA SER A 387 -103.13 27.89 -44.91
C SER A 387 -102.05 27.62 -43.84
N ALA A 388 -102.41 27.54 -42.56
CA ALA A 388 -101.48 27.14 -41.50
C ALA A 388 -101.32 25.62 -41.50
N ASP A 389 -102.42 24.89 -41.51
CA ASP A 389 -102.47 23.43 -41.59
C ASP A 389 -101.71 22.88 -42.81
N TYR A 390 -101.91 23.49 -43.99
CA TYR A 390 -101.13 23.18 -45.19
C TYR A 390 -99.61 23.35 -44.99
N ARG A 391 -99.18 24.43 -44.32
CA ARG A 391 -97.75 24.71 -44.09
C ARG A 391 -97.16 23.74 -43.07
N ASP A 392 -97.90 23.45 -42.00
CA ASP A 392 -97.50 22.53 -40.95
C ASP A 392 -97.35 21.11 -41.53
N THR A 393 -98.29 20.69 -42.39
CA THR A 393 -98.22 19.43 -43.13
C THR A 393 -97.01 19.39 -44.08
N CYS A 394 -96.74 20.48 -44.81
CA CYS A 394 -95.53 20.59 -45.63
C CYS A 394 -94.26 20.40 -44.79
N GLU A 395 -94.13 21.11 -43.67
CA GLU A 395 -92.95 21.06 -42.80
C GLU A 395 -92.77 19.68 -42.15
N ALA A 396 -93.87 19.02 -41.78
CA ALA A 396 -93.86 17.66 -41.24
C ALA A 396 -93.32 16.65 -42.26
N ILE A 397 -93.88 16.62 -43.48
CA ILE A 397 -93.45 15.71 -44.55
C ILE A 397 -91.99 16.00 -44.94
N GLN A 398 -91.63 17.28 -45.12
CA GLN A 398 -90.25 17.67 -45.43
C GLN A 398 -89.27 17.21 -44.36
N SER A 399 -89.62 17.33 -43.08
CA SER A 399 -88.75 16.95 -41.96
C SER A 399 -88.54 15.44 -41.90
N ARG A 400 -89.59 14.64 -42.14
CA ARG A 400 -89.52 13.17 -42.16
C ARG A 400 -88.71 12.66 -43.35
N LEU A 401 -88.92 13.22 -44.54
CA LEU A 401 -88.23 12.77 -45.76
C LEU A 401 -86.82 13.34 -45.92
N ALA A 402 -86.45 14.41 -45.22
CA ALA A 402 -85.15 15.07 -45.39
C ALA A 402 -83.96 14.12 -45.21
N GLU A 403 -84.02 13.19 -44.25
CA GLU A 403 -82.94 12.24 -44.03
C GLU A 403 -82.88 11.17 -45.14
N GLN A 404 -84.02 10.66 -45.58
CA GLN A 404 -84.11 9.65 -46.64
C GLN A 404 -83.62 10.21 -47.99
N VAL A 405 -84.07 11.41 -48.35
CA VAL A 405 -83.61 12.10 -49.57
C VAL A 405 -82.13 12.47 -49.46
N SER A 406 -81.66 12.94 -48.29
CA SER A 406 -80.23 13.21 -48.09
C SER A 406 -79.38 11.95 -48.25
N ARG A 407 -79.84 10.79 -47.77
CA ARG A 407 -79.15 9.50 -47.92
C ARG A 407 -79.10 9.08 -49.38
N MET A 408 -80.21 9.20 -50.10
CA MET A 408 -80.28 8.93 -51.53
C MET A 408 -79.30 9.82 -52.33
N LEU A 409 -79.19 11.11 -52.01
CA LEU A 409 -78.22 12.02 -52.64
C LEU A 409 -76.77 11.64 -52.29
N LEU A 410 -76.50 11.20 -51.06
CA LEU A 410 -75.18 10.72 -50.65
C LEU A 410 -74.74 9.47 -51.43
N GLU A 411 -75.69 8.58 -51.73
CA GLU A 411 -75.50 7.37 -52.55
C GLU A 411 -75.25 7.66 -54.04
N GLY A 412 -75.29 8.94 -54.44
CA GLY A 412 -74.93 9.39 -55.78
C GLY A 412 -76.11 9.64 -56.72
N ALA A 413 -77.34 9.75 -56.20
CA ALA A 413 -78.46 10.20 -56.99
C ALA A 413 -78.23 11.65 -57.48
N ASP A 414 -78.36 11.87 -58.79
CA ASP A 414 -78.22 13.20 -59.37
C ASP A 414 -79.45 14.05 -59.01
N PRO A 415 -79.31 15.15 -58.26
CA PRO A 415 -80.43 15.98 -57.82
C PRO A 415 -81.22 16.62 -58.98
N VAL A 416 -80.64 16.70 -60.18
CA VAL A 416 -81.27 17.28 -61.37
C VAL A 416 -81.93 16.21 -62.25
N SER A 417 -81.67 14.93 -61.98
CA SER A 417 -82.24 13.85 -62.77
C SER A 417 -83.76 13.76 -62.59
N PRO A 418 -84.54 13.61 -63.69
CA PRO A 418 -85.96 13.33 -63.62
C PRO A 418 -86.29 12.07 -62.81
N ASP A 419 -85.40 11.08 -62.80
CA ASP A 419 -85.58 9.85 -62.02
C ASP A 419 -85.53 10.12 -60.51
N THR A 420 -84.56 10.93 -60.08
CA THR A 420 -84.44 11.38 -58.68
C THR A 420 -85.68 12.17 -58.26
N ARG A 421 -86.17 13.08 -59.10
CA ARG A 421 -87.41 13.83 -58.83
C ARG A 421 -88.61 12.90 -58.72
N SER A 422 -88.77 11.97 -59.66
CA SER A 422 -89.87 10.98 -59.64
C SER A 422 -89.80 10.06 -58.43
N ARG A 423 -88.60 9.77 -57.93
CA ARG A 423 -88.40 8.99 -56.70
C ARG A 423 -88.77 9.80 -55.45
N ILE A 424 -88.43 11.09 -55.40
CA ILE A 424 -88.86 12.00 -54.33
C ILE A 424 -90.38 12.15 -54.34
N GLU A 425 -91.00 12.38 -55.50
CA GLU A 425 -92.46 12.47 -55.63
C GLU A 425 -93.15 11.21 -55.07
N ARG A 426 -92.68 10.01 -55.44
CA ARG A 426 -93.20 8.75 -54.86
C ARG A 426 -92.99 8.62 -53.36
N MET A 427 -91.88 9.13 -52.82
CA MET A 427 -91.64 9.13 -51.37
C MET A 427 -92.59 10.10 -50.66
N VAL A 428 -92.88 11.25 -51.28
CA VAL A 428 -93.84 12.22 -50.78
C VAL A 428 -95.25 11.64 -50.80
N ASP A 429 -95.67 11.03 -51.90
CA ASP A 429 -96.99 10.38 -52.01
C ASP A 429 -97.16 9.31 -50.91
N ALA A 430 -96.17 8.44 -50.73
CA ALA A 430 -96.22 7.40 -49.69
C ALA A 430 -96.29 7.95 -48.26
N GLU A 431 -95.60 9.05 -47.97
CA GLU A 431 -95.65 9.70 -46.66
C GLU A 431 -96.99 10.43 -46.44
N ILE A 432 -97.60 10.95 -47.51
CA ILE A 432 -98.92 11.56 -47.45
C ILE A 432 -99.97 10.50 -47.12
N ASP A 433 -99.91 9.33 -47.74
CA ASP A 433 -100.81 8.22 -47.43
C ASP A 433 -100.74 7.83 -45.94
N GLU A 434 -99.53 7.82 -45.34
CA GLU A 434 -99.33 7.53 -43.91
C GLU A 434 -99.87 8.64 -42.99
N VAL A 435 -99.86 9.91 -43.44
CA VAL A 435 -100.41 11.04 -42.67
C VAL A 435 -101.93 11.17 -42.86
N ALA A 436 -102.44 10.73 -44.01
CA ALA A 436 -103.86 10.80 -44.38
C ALA A 436 -104.66 9.57 -43.94
N GLU A 437 -104.01 8.49 -43.47
CA GLU A 437 -104.72 7.41 -42.78
C GLU A 437 -105.55 8.02 -41.65
N PRO A 438 -106.90 7.97 -41.74
CA PRO A 438 -107.75 8.52 -40.71
C PRO A 438 -107.37 7.80 -39.42
N VAL A 439 -107.16 8.57 -38.35
CA VAL A 439 -107.11 8.00 -37.01
C VAL A 439 -108.46 7.29 -36.85
N ASP A 440 -108.47 5.97 -37.04
CA ASP A 440 -109.67 5.18 -36.87
C ASP A 440 -110.26 5.59 -35.51
N GLU A 441 -111.49 6.12 -35.54
CA GLU A 441 -112.26 6.52 -34.35
C GLU A 441 -112.66 5.27 -33.53
N GLU A 442 -111.75 4.30 -33.34
CA GLU A 442 -111.99 3.07 -32.60
C GLU A 442 -111.84 3.21 -31.08
N ASP A 443 -111.47 4.38 -30.54
CA ASP A 443 -111.35 4.62 -29.09
C ASP A 443 -112.45 5.55 -28.50
N ALA A 444 -113.59 5.71 -29.17
CA ALA A 444 -114.74 6.49 -28.67
C ALA A 444 -115.92 5.63 -28.15
N GLU A 445 -115.64 4.49 -27.51
CA GLU A 445 -116.62 3.82 -26.62
C GLU A 445 -115.96 3.47 -25.27
N ASP A 446 -115.88 4.46 -24.36
CA ASP A 446 -116.14 4.28 -22.91
C ASP A 446 -116.46 5.62 -22.22
#